data_AF-A0A6A1V5X6-F1
#
_entry.id   AF-A0A6A1V5X6-F1
#
_cell.length_a   1.000
_cell.length_b   1.000
_cell.length_c   1.000
_cell.angle_alpha   90.00
_cell.angle_beta   90.00
_cell.angle_gamma   90.00
#
_symmetry.space_group_name_H-M   'P 1'
#
loop_
_entity.id
_entity.type
_entity.pdbx_description
1 polymer ?
#
loop_
_entity_poly.entity_id
_entity_poly.type
_entity_poly.pdbx_seq_one_letter_code
_entity_poly.pdbx_strand_id
1 'polypeptide(L)'
;VLSISAAKAGFMSGFPGIESIPGPKLPEIDFLNRFNEENQKKYAEADARFKSSPLLKEFLEKTQRNKEKNRQGIQDKYCIRGAEWGVGDCSAEGMSPEEKEKFILMLKQKAGTQ
;
A
#
# COMPACT_ATOMS: atom_id res chain seq x y z
N VAL A 1 39.31 -14.94 16.37
CA VAL A 1 39.06 -13.80 17.30
C VAL A 1 39.54 -12.53 16.60
N LEU A 2 38.62 -11.74 16.05
CA LEU A 2 38.96 -10.42 15.50
C LEU A 2 38.52 -9.37 16.52
N SER A 3 39.51 -8.73 17.14
CA SER A 3 39.36 -7.72 18.18
C SER A 3 38.76 -6.45 17.59
N ILE A 4 37.65 -5.96 18.17
CA ILE A 4 37.08 -4.65 17.85
C ILE A 4 37.89 -3.61 18.60
N SER A 5 38.85 -2.98 17.93
CA SER A 5 39.47 -1.77 18.45
C SER A 5 38.53 -0.60 18.20
N ALA A 6 37.91 -0.07 19.25
CA ALA A 6 37.14 1.17 19.19
C ALA A 6 38.08 2.32 18.78
N ALA A 7 37.86 2.88 17.58
CA ALA A 7 38.60 4.04 17.13
C ALA A 7 38.29 5.22 18.07
N LYS A 8 39.30 5.64 18.83
CA LYS A 8 39.26 6.82 19.69
C LYS A 8 39.04 8.04 18.79
N ALA A 9 37.83 8.56 18.77
CA ALA A 9 37.53 9.82 18.09
C ALA A 9 38.42 10.91 18.66
N GLY A 10 39.42 11.33 17.88
CA GLY A 10 40.29 12.46 18.20
C GLY A 10 39.51 13.76 18.29
N PHE A 11 40.17 14.79 18.80
CA PHE A 11 39.75 16.15 19.19
C PHE A 11 38.86 16.97 18.22
N MET A 12 38.28 16.37 17.19
CA MET A 12 37.47 17.02 16.14
C MET A 12 36.10 16.38 15.88
N SER A 13 35.64 15.40 16.65
CA SER A 13 34.35 14.74 16.44
C SER A 13 33.11 15.55 16.89
N GLY A 14 33.19 16.88 16.84
CA GLY A 14 32.11 17.76 17.31
C GLY A 14 32.00 19.10 16.58
N PHE A 15 32.74 19.34 15.49
CA PHE A 15 32.51 20.53 14.68
C PHE A 15 31.39 20.28 13.68
N PRO A 16 30.21 20.95 13.80
CA PRO A 16 29.26 20.96 12.70
C PRO A 16 29.97 21.61 11.51
N GLY A 17 30.11 20.87 10.41
CA GLY A 17 30.69 21.41 9.18
C GLY A 17 29.93 22.65 8.71
N ILE A 18 30.54 23.37 7.77
CA ILE A 18 30.02 24.60 7.11
C ILE A 18 28.61 24.38 6.51
N GLU A 19 28.17 23.14 6.37
CA GLU A 19 26.84 22.69 5.94
C GLU A 19 25.69 23.03 6.90
N SER A 20 25.99 23.41 8.15
CA SER A 20 24.98 23.77 9.15
C SER A 20 24.69 25.29 9.22
N ILE A 21 25.21 26.09 8.30
CA ILE A 21 24.87 27.51 8.24
C ILE A 21 23.58 27.61 7.41
N PRO A 22 22.40 27.81 8.03
CA PRO A 22 21.17 28.00 7.27
C PRO A 22 21.39 29.20 6.34
N GLY A 23 21.22 28.97 5.04
CA GLY A 23 21.32 30.03 4.05
C GLY A 23 20.42 31.21 4.44
N PRO A 24 20.78 32.44 4.03
CA PRO A 24 19.97 33.62 4.34
C PRO A 24 18.53 33.35 3.90
N LYS A 25 17.58 33.63 4.80
CA LYS A 25 16.16 33.53 4.46
C LYS A 25 15.90 34.44 3.27
N LEU A 26 15.40 33.85 2.19
CA LEU A 26 14.96 34.62 1.03
C LEU A 26 13.93 35.65 1.52
N PRO A 27 13.99 36.90 1.05
CA PRO A 27 13.01 37.90 1.45
C PRO A 27 11.62 37.40 1.08
N GLU A 28 10.75 37.30 2.09
CA GLU A 28 9.35 36.95 1.88
C GLU A 28 8.69 38.12 1.15
N ILE A 29 8.42 37.93 -0.14
CA ILE A 29 7.73 38.92 -0.95
C ILE A 29 6.24 38.71 -0.69
N ASP A 30 5.57 39.70 -0.08
CA ASP A 30 4.14 39.62 0.30
C ASP A 30 3.23 39.17 -0.85
N PHE A 31 3.57 39.53 -2.08
CA PHE A 31 2.84 39.09 -3.28
C PHE A 31 2.93 37.57 -3.52
N LEU A 32 4.11 36.96 -3.32
CA LEU A 32 4.29 35.52 -3.51
C LEU A 32 3.52 34.72 -2.46
N ASN A 33 3.48 35.21 -1.22
CA ASN A 33 2.70 34.59 -0.15
C ASN A 33 1.21 34.64 -0.46
N ARG A 34 0.67 35.81 -0.85
CA ARG A 34 -0.73 35.96 -1.26
C ARG A 34 -1.09 35.09 -2.47
N PHE A 35 -0.22 35.02 -3.48
CA PHE A 35 -0.43 34.17 -4.66
C PHE A 35 -0.43 32.68 -4.30
N ASN A 36 0.47 32.24 -3.41
CA ASN A 36 0.49 30.87 -2.91
C ASN A 36 -0.78 30.54 -2.13
N GLU A 37 -1.23 31.43 -1.26
CA GLU A 37 -2.48 31.26 -0.49
C GLU A 37 -3.71 31.19 -1.40
N GLU A 38 -3.80 32.05 -2.41
CA GLU A 38 -4.90 32.01 -3.38
C GLU A 38 -4.92 30.73 -4.21
N ASN A 39 -3.75 30.24 -4.63
CA ASN A 39 -3.66 28.97 -5.35
C ASN A 39 -4.03 27.79 -4.45
N GLN A 40 -3.56 27.77 -3.20
CA GLN A 40 -3.95 26.75 -2.23
C GLN A 40 -5.46 26.73 -1.99
N LYS A 41 -6.10 27.91 -1.87
CA LYS A 41 -7.56 28.02 -1.77
C LYS A 41 -8.25 27.44 -3.01
N LYS A 42 -7.81 27.78 -4.22
CA LYS A 42 -8.36 27.22 -5.47
C LYS A 42 -8.24 25.70 -5.53
N TYR A 43 -7.11 25.13 -5.11
CA TYR A 43 -6.95 23.68 -5.04
C TYR A 43 -7.88 23.04 -4.02
N ALA A 44 -8.02 23.63 -2.83
CA ALA A 44 -8.92 23.14 -1.79
C ALA A 44 -10.39 23.20 -2.23
N GLU A 45 -10.80 24.28 -2.90
CA GLU A 45 -12.15 24.41 -3.47
C GLU A 45 -12.40 23.40 -4.58
N ALA A 46 -11.43 23.19 -5.49
CA ALA A 46 -11.54 22.19 -6.55
C ALA A 46 -11.64 20.76 -5.98
N ASP A 47 -10.85 20.44 -4.97
CA ASP A 47 -10.89 19.15 -4.27
C ASP A 47 -12.22 18.96 -3.51
N ALA A 48 -12.76 20.01 -2.87
CA ALA A 48 -14.08 19.96 -2.23
C ALA A 48 -15.20 19.73 -3.25
N ARG A 49 -15.14 20.38 -4.41
CA ARG A 49 -16.08 20.17 -5.53
C ARG A 49 -15.96 18.75 -6.09
N PHE A 50 -14.75 18.21 -6.20
CA PHE A 50 -14.53 16.84 -6.64
C PHE A 50 -15.07 15.82 -5.62
N LYS A 51 -14.79 16.02 -4.33
CA LYS A 51 -15.28 15.16 -3.24
C LYS A 51 -16.80 15.13 -3.13
N SER A 52 -17.45 16.24 -3.45
CA SER A 52 -18.92 16.34 -3.46
C SER A 52 -19.55 15.84 -4.76
N SER A 53 -18.75 15.53 -5.79
CA SER A 53 -19.24 15.05 -7.09
C SER A 53 -20.09 13.78 -6.96
N PRO A 54 -21.23 13.70 -7.68
CA PRO A 54 -22.07 12.51 -7.68
C PRO A 54 -21.33 11.27 -8.21
N LEU A 55 -20.41 11.46 -9.16
CA LEU A 55 -19.61 10.37 -9.73
C LEU A 55 -18.72 9.71 -8.66
N LEU A 56 -18.05 10.51 -7.83
CA LEU A 56 -17.17 9.96 -6.79
C LEU A 56 -17.97 9.14 -5.77
N LYS A 57 -19.15 9.62 -5.37
CA LYS A 57 -20.04 8.90 -4.46
C LYS A 57 -20.44 7.54 -5.02
N GLU A 58 -20.86 7.49 -6.28
CA GLU A 58 -21.22 6.24 -6.96
C GLU A 58 -20.04 5.25 -7.00
N PHE A 59 -18.84 5.73 -7.36
CA PHE A 59 -17.65 4.87 -7.39
C PHE A 59 -17.23 4.39 -6.01
N LEU A 60 -17.38 5.20 -4.97
CA LEU A 60 -17.10 4.81 -3.59
C LEU A 60 -18.07 3.72 -3.13
N GLU A 61 -19.37 3.88 -3.38
CA GLU A 61 -20.38 2.87 -3.06
C GLU A 61 -20.16 1.56 -3.82
N LYS A 62 -19.80 1.65 -5.11
CA LYS A 62 -19.45 0.48 -5.92
C LYS A 62 -18.20 -0.22 -5.39
N THR A 63 -17.19 0.55 -4.99
CA THR A 63 -15.94 0.00 -4.40
C THR A 63 -16.23 -0.70 -3.09
N GLN A 64 -17.03 -0.10 -2.21
CA GLN A 64 -17.43 -0.71 -0.94
C GLN A 64 -18.20 -2.02 -1.16
N ARG A 65 -19.17 -2.03 -2.08
CA ARG A 65 -19.92 -3.25 -2.44
C ARG A 65 -19.02 -4.36 -3.02
N ASN A 66 -18.00 -3.98 -3.78
CA ASN A 66 -17.09 -4.94 -4.41
C ASN A 66 -15.97 -5.43 -3.49
N LYS A 67 -15.65 -4.69 -2.41
CA LYS A 67 -14.52 -5.01 -1.52
C LYS A 67 -14.58 -6.44 -1.00
N GLU A 68 -15.72 -6.84 -0.44
CA GLU A 68 -15.86 -8.17 0.16
C GLU A 68 -15.92 -9.27 -0.91
N LYS A 69 -16.62 -9.02 -2.02
CA LYS A 69 -16.67 -9.96 -3.15
C LYS A 69 -15.28 -10.22 -3.74
N ASN A 70 -14.49 -9.16 -3.91
CA ASN A 70 -13.13 -9.27 -4.42
C ASN A 70 -12.22 -9.98 -3.41
N ARG A 71 -12.38 -9.70 -2.11
CA ARG A 71 -11.64 -10.40 -1.05
C ARG A 71 -11.89 -11.90 -1.10
N GLN A 72 -13.16 -12.31 -1.15
CA GLN A 72 -13.55 -13.72 -1.25
C GLN A 72 -13.05 -14.35 -2.54
N GLY A 73 -13.28 -13.72 -3.69
CA GLY A 73 -12.81 -14.25 -4.98
C GLY A 73 -11.29 -14.36 -5.08
N ILE A 74 -10.53 -13.51 -4.39
CA ILE A 74 -9.08 -13.65 -4.28
C ILE A 74 -8.72 -14.85 -3.40
N GLN A 75 -9.34 -14.99 -2.23
CA GLN A 75 -9.10 -16.13 -1.33
C GLN A 75 -9.44 -17.47 -2.00
N ASP A 76 -10.57 -17.55 -2.70
CA ASP A 76 -10.99 -18.75 -3.43
C ASP A 76 -9.97 -19.12 -4.52
N LYS A 77 -9.47 -18.13 -5.29
CA LYS A 77 -8.42 -18.36 -6.30
C LYS A 77 -7.14 -18.91 -5.70
N TYR A 78 -6.70 -18.37 -4.56
CA TYR A 78 -5.51 -18.86 -3.88
C TYR A 78 -5.72 -20.26 -3.30
N CYS A 79 -6.91 -20.54 -2.76
CA CYS A 79 -7.25 -21.83 -2.19
C CYS A 79 -7.31 -22.93 -3.27
N ILE A 80 -7.94 -22.66 -4.41
CA ILE A 80 -7.97 -23.59 -5.56
C ILE A 80 -6.55 -23.87 -6.06
N ARG A 81 -5.74 -22.83 -6.26
CA ARG A 81 -4.36 -23.00 -6.72
C ARG A 81 -3.50 -23.75 -5.70
N GLY A 82 -3.69 -23.47 -4.41
CA GLY A 82 -3.00 -24.17 -3.33
C GLY A 82 -3.36 -25.65 -3.27
N ALA A 83 -4.65 -25.99 -3.47
CA ALA A 83 -5.11 -27.36 -3.56
C ALA A 83 -4.54 -28.09 -4.79
N GLU A 84 -4.45 -27.42 -5.94
CA GLU A 84 -3.86 -27.98 -7.16
C GLU A 84 -2.36 -28.27 -6.97
N TRP A 85 -1.62 -27.31 -6.41
CA TRP A 85 -0.16 -27.36 -6.28
C TRP A 85 0.33 -28.04 -5.00
N GLY A 86 -0.56 -28.39 -4.07
CA GLY A 86 -0.21 -29.05 -2.81
C GLY A 86 0.46 -28.12 -1.79
N VAL A 87 0.28 -26.80 -1.89
CA VAL A 87 0.95 -25.82 -1.02
C VAL A 87 -0.03 -24.89 -0.30
N GLY A 88 0.30 -24.54 0.95
CA GLY A 88 -0.47 -23.60 1.77
C GLY A 88 -1.61 -24.25 2.58
N ASP A 89 -2.44 -23.40 3.19
CA ASP A 89 -3.49 -23.82 4.14
C ASP A 89 -4.64 -24.62 3.49
N CYS A 90 -4.79 -24.53 2.17
CA CYS A 90 -5.76 -25.29 1.38
C CYS A 90 -5.12 -26.47 0.63
N SER A 91 -3.92 -26.92 1.02
CA SER A 91 -3.26 -28.03 0.33
C SER A 91 -4.08 -29.32 0.45
N ALA A 92 -4.13 -30.06 -0.65
CA ALA A 92 -4.67 -31.43 -0.68
C ALA A 92 -3.53 -32.47 -0.61
N GLU A 93 -2.38 -32.08 -0.04
CA GLU A 93 -1.21 -32.93 0.08
C GLU A 93 -1.49 -34.02 1.12
N GLY A 94 -1.25 -35.28 0.76
CA GLY A 94 -1.57 -36.44 1.61
C GLY A 94 -2.99 -36.98 1.46
N MET A 95 -3.86 -36.37 0.64
CA MET A 95 -5.11 -36.99 0.20
C MET A 95 -4.85 -38.05 -0.87
N SER A 96 -5.74 -39.04 -1.01
CA SER A 96 -5.70 -39.92 -2.18
C SER A 96 -5.96 -39.10 -3.47
N PRO A 97 -5.46 -39.53 -4.65
CA PRO A 97 -5.67 -38.80 -5.90
C PRO A 97 -7.14 -38.50 -6.19
N GLU A 98 -8.02 -39.45 -5.88
CA GLU A 98 -9.48 -39.35 -6.08
C GLU A 98 -10.12 -38.34 -5.14
N GLU A 99 -9.68 -38.27 -3.88
CA GLU A 99 -10.16 -37.30 -2.89
C GLU A 99 -9.66 -35.90 -3.21
N LYS A 100 -8.41 -35.77 -3.67
CA LYS A 100 -7.83 -34.50 -4.12
C LYS A 100 -8.65 -33.92 -5.29
N GLU A 101 -8.99 -34.72 -6.29
CA GLU A 101 -9.81 -34.28 -7.42
C GLU A 101 -11.22 -33.86 -6.98
N LYS A 102 -11.87 -34.64 -6.11
CA LYS A 102 -13.18 -34.29 -5.55
C LYS A 102 -13.14 -32.99 -4.75
N PHE A 103 -12.08 -32.78 -3.96
CA PHE A 103 -11.90 -31.56 -3.17
C PHE A 103 -11.70 -30.33 -4.07
N ILE A 104 -10.86 -30.43 -5.11
CA ILE A 104 -10.64 -29.35 -6.07
C ILE A 104 -11.93 -29.03 -6.83
N LEU A 105 -12.71 -30.04 -7.23
CA LEU A 105 -14.01 -29.84 -7.89
C LEU A 105 -15.00 -29.11 -6.98
N MET A 106 -15.04 -29.44 -5.68
CA MET A 106 -15.89 -28.75 -4.72
C MET A 106 -15.50 -27.28 -4.54
N LEU A 107 -14.20 -26.97 -4.47
CA LEU A 107 -13.70 -25.60 -4.40
C LEU A 107 -14.04 -24.80 -5.67
N LYS A 108 -13.89 -25.41 -6.84
CA LYS A 108 -14.25 -24.84 -8.15
C LYS A 108 -15.74 -24.51 -8.25
N GLN A 109 -16.59 -25.45 -7.85
CA GLN A 109 -18.05 -25.23 -7.76
C GLN A 109 -18.41 -24.08 -6.81
N LYS A 110 -17.77 -24.01 -5.64
CA LYS A 110 -17.99 -22.93 -4.66
C LYS A 110 -17.57 -21.55 -5.21
N ALA A 111 -16.47 -21.51 -5.96
CA ALA A 111 -15.95 -20.28 -6.58
C ALA A 111 -16.68 -19.87 -7.88
N GLY A 112 -17.59 -20.70 -8.39
CA GLY A 112 -18.30 -20.47 -9.65
C GLY A 112 -17.41 -20.60 -10.89
N THR A 113 -16.23 -21.21 -10.75
CA THR A 113 -15.33 -21.59 -11.85
C THR A 113 -15.57 -23.07 -12.13
N GLN A 114 -16.14 -23.41 -13.28
CA GLN A 114 -16.41 -24.80 -13.69
C GLN A 114 -15.17 -25.68 -13.59
#